data_AF-A0A7I7T0U2-F1
#
_entry.id   AF-A0A7I7T0U2-F1
#
_cell.length_a   1.000
_cell.length_b   1.000
_cell.length_c   1.000
_cell.angle_alpha   90.00
_cell.angle_beta   90.00
_cell.angle_gamma   90.00
#
_symmetry.space_group_name_H-M   'P 1'
#
loop_
_entity.id
_entity.type
_entity.pdbx_description
1 polymer ?
#
loop_
_entity_poly.entity_id
_entity_poly.type
_entity_poly.pdbx_seq_one_letter_code
_entity_poly.pdbx_strand_id
1 'polypeptide(L)'
;MTILSDNSASLKKTAVTVGVVLAVITVGSYVLGIDHLLGFSRLAMAVVLVASFVKVWLVTQYFMDIRHSPRWLQLIVNGWTLLSAAVVIGLYVWL
;
A
#
# COMPACT_ATOMS: atom_id res chain seq x y z
N MET A 1 -0.69 -6.47 -35.08
CA MET A 1 -0.20 -7.35 -33.99
C MET A 1 0.83 -6.66 -33.08
N THR A 2 1.53 -5.62 -33.55
CA THR A 2 2.58 -4.87 -32.84
C THR A 2 2.09 -3.96 -31.69
N ILE A 3 0.93 -3.31 -31.82
CA ILE A 3 0.41 -2.34 -30.81
C ILE A 3 -0.05 -3.01 -29.51
N LEU A 4 -0.46 -4.29 -29.56
CA LEU A 4 -0.91 -5.04 -28.38
C LEU A 4 0.26 -5.56 -27.53
N SER A 5 1.39 -5.89 -28.17
CA SER A 5 2.61 -6.34 -27.50
C SER A 5 3.21 -5.25 -26.62
N ASP A 6 3.26 -4.01 -27.12
CA ASP A 6 3.95 -2.90 -26.43
C ASP A 6 3.23 -2.46 -25.14
N ASN A 7 1.89 -2.41 -25.19
CA ASN A 7 1.06 -2.11 -24.02
C ASN A 7 1.18 -3.18 -22.92
N SER A 8 1.23 -4.46 -23.29
CA SER A 8 1.37 -5.56 -22.33
C SER A 8 2.72 -5.52 -21.60
N ALA A 9 3.80 -5.12 -22.29
CA ALA A 9 5.13 -4.98 -21.70
C ALA A 9 5.17 -3.82 -20.68
N SER A 10 4.50 -2.70 -20.98
CA SER A 10 4.36 -1.54 -20.08
C SER A 10 3.62 -1.89 -18.77
N LEU A 11 2.50 -2.61 -18.86
CA LEU A 11 1.73 -3.03 -17.70
C LEU A 11 2.51 -3.99 -16.79
N LYS A 12 3.21 -4.96 -17.38
CA LYS A 12 4.06 -5.90 -16.64
C LYS A 12 5.20 -5.18 -15.92
N LYS A 13 5.88 -4.24 -16.59
CA LYS A 13 6.93 -3.41 -15.97
C LYS A 13 6.38 -2.63 -14.77
N THR A 14 5.19 -2.05 -14.90
CA THR A 14 4.53 -1.31 -13.81
C THR A 14 4.23 -2.21 -12.62
N ALA A 15 3.61 -3.37 -12.84
CA ALA A 15 3.29 -4.33 -11.77
C ALA A 15 4.54 -4.84 -11.04
N VAL A 16 5.60 -5.16 -11.78
CA VAL A 16 6.88 -5.58 -11.19
C VAL A 16 7.51 -4.47 -10.36
N THR A 17 7.50 -3.22 -10.88
CA THR A 17 8.04 -2.06 -10.15
C THR A 17 7.29 -1.84 -8.84
N VAL A 18 5.95 -1.88 -8.87
CA VAL A 18 5.12 -1.73 -7.65
C VAL A 18 5.35 -2.90 -6.68
N GLY A 19 5.52 -4.11 -7.20
CA GLY A 19 5.88 -5.29 -6.40
C GLY A 19 7.22 -5.13 -5.67
N VAL A 20 8.24 -4.61 -6.35
CA VAL A 20 9.54 -4.31 -5.73
C VAL A 20 9.39 -3.25 -4.65
N VAL A 21 8.63 -2.18 -4.90
CA VAL A 21 8.34 -1.15 -3.89
C VAL A 21 7.64 -1.75 -2.67
N LEU A 22 6.63 -2.60 -2.85
CA LEU A 22 5.95 -3.32 -1.77
C LEU A 22 6.90 -4.20 -0.95
N ALA A 23 7.83 -4.90 -1.63
CA ALA A 23 8.85 -5.72 -0.97
C ALA A 23 9.79 -4.85 -0.12
N VAL A 24 10.27 -3.73 -0.66
CA VAL A 24 11.13 -2.77 0.07
C VAL A 24 10.41 -2.20 1.29
N ILE A 25 9.15 -1.77 1.14
CA ILE A 25 8.35 -1.28 2.29
C ILE A 25 8.18 -2.39 3.33
N THR A 26 8.04 -3.66 2.90
CA THR A 26 7.90 -4.79 3.83
C THR A 26 9.17 -5.10 4.59
N VAL A 27 10.32 -5.13 3.91
CA VAL A 27 11.61 -5.27 4.58
C VAL A 27 11.86 -4.08 5.52
N GLY A 28 11.56 -2.85 5.08
CA GLY A 28 11.70 -1.66 5.91
C GLY A 28 10.84 -1.70 7.17
N SER A 29 9.56 -2.07 7.06
CA SER A 29 8.68 -2.25 8.22
C SER A 29 9.15 -3.38 9.14
N TYR A 30 9.69 -4.47 8.58
CA TYR A 30 10.20 -5.60 9.34
C TYR A 30 11.44 -5.23 10.15
N VAL A 31 12.39 -4.53 9.55
CA VAL A 31 13.60 -4.02 10.23
C VAL A 31 13.21 -3.05 11.34
N LEU A 32 12.31 -2.09 11.06
CA LEU A 32 11.76 -1.17 12.07
C LEU A 32 11.08 -1.91 13.23
N GLY A 33 10.46 -3.06 12.96
CA GLY A 33 9.85 -3.92 13.96
C GLY A 33 10.87 -4.70 14.81
N ILE A 34 11.98 -5.15 14.21
CA ILE A 34 13.08 -5.82 14.93
C ILE A 34 13.78 -4.84 15.86
N ASP A 35 14.12 -3.64 15.37
CA ASP A 35 14.78 -2.60 16.18
C ASP A 35 13.88 -2.10 17.33
N HIS A 36 12.56 -2.30 17.23
CA HIS A 36 11.60 -1.99 18.29
C HIS A 36 11.59 -2.96 19.47
N LEU A 37 12.28 -4.11 19.40
CA LEU A 37 12.42 -5.00 20.55
C LEU A 37 13.23 -4.38 21.71
N LEU A 38 14.04 -3.34 21.44
CA LEU A 38 14.90 -2.70 22.44
C LEU A 38 14.35 -1.38 23.00
N GLY A 39 13.21 -0.89 22.51
CA GLY A 39 12.58 0.33 22.99
C GLY A 39 11.31 0.67 22.23
N PHE A 40 10.18 0.66 22.91
CA PHE A 40 8.85 0.92 22.34
C PHE A 40 8.68 2.41 22.02
N SER A 41 9.15 2.85 20.85
CA SER A 41 8.98 4.23 20.36
C SER A 41 7.69 4.37 19.58
N ARG A 42 6.72 5.11 20.16
CA ARG A 42 5.42 5.46 19.55
C ARG A 42 5.54 5.95 18.08
N LEU A 43 6.68 6.57 17.74
CA LEU A 43 7.00 7.01 16.38
C LEU A 43 7.18 5.86 15.38
N ALA A 44 7.91 4.78 15.71
CA ALA A 44 8.12 3.72 14.71
C ALA A 44 6.84 2.91 14.47
N MET A 45 6.01 2.74 15.51
CA MET A 45 4.70 2.11 15.35
C MET A 45 3.77 2.96 14.47
N ALA A 46 3.78 4.29 14.61
CA ALA A 46 3.08 5.19 13.68
C ALA A 46 3.59 5.06 12.24
N VAL A 47 4.92 4.97 12.03
CA VAL A 47 5.52 4.77 10.70
C VAL A 47 5.10 3.44 10.07
N VAL A 48 5.13 2.35 10.83
CA VAL A 48 4.68 1.02 10.36
C VAL A 48 3.18 1.03 10.02
N LEU A 49 2.37 1.74 10.82
CA LEU A 49 0.95 1.87 10.58
C LEU A 49 0.66 2.61 9.26
N VAL A 50 1.32 3.74 9.03
CA VAL A 50 1.22 4.48 7.76
C VAL A 50 1.70 3.63 6.60
N ALA A 51 2.86 2.97 6.74
CA ALA A 51 3.40 2.07 5.73
C ALA A 51 2.42 0.94 5.36
N SER A 52 1.69 0.41 6.34
CA SER A 52 0.69 -0.65 6.11
C SER A 52 -0.48 -0.14 5.24
N PHE A 53 -1.00 1.06 5.51
CA PHE A 53 -2.06 1.63 4.67
C PHE A 53 -1.58 1.99 3.26
N VAL A 54 -0.33 2.48 3.12
CA VAL A 54 0.29 2.72 1.81
C VAL A 54 0.37 1.42 1.00
N LYS A 55 0.73 0.29 1.63
CA LYS A 55 0.74 -1.01 0.94
C LYS A 55 -0.65 -1.41 0.46
N VAL A 56 -1.68 -1.26 1.30
CA VAL A 56 -3.06 -1.58 0.92
C VAL A 56 -3.46 -0.77 -0.32
N TRP A 57 -3.21 0.54 -0.32
CA TRP A 57 -3.51 1.39 -1.47
C TRP A 57 -2.78 0.97 -2.75
N LEU A 58 -1.48 0.65 -2.65
CA LEU A 58 -0.70 0.15 -3.79
C LEU A 58 -1.22 -1.18 -4.34
N VAL A 59 -1.60 -2.11 -3.45
CA VAL A 59 -2.17 -3.41 -3.87
C VAL A 59 -3.52 -3.21 -4.55
N THR A 60 -4.41 -2.41 -3.95
CA THR A 60 -5.72 -2.08 -4.52
C THR A 60 -5.59 -1.47 -5.92
N GLN A 61 -4.69 -0.52 -6.11
CA GLN A 61 -4.60 0.23 -7.38
C GLN A 61 -3.89 -0.53 -8.50
N TYR A 62 -2.89 -1.37 -8.17
CA TYR A 62 -2.00 -1.96 -9.17
C TYR A 62 -2.11 -3.49 -9.31
N PHE A 63 -2.63 -4.21 -8.31
CA PHE A 63 -2.74 -5.67 -8.35
C PHE A 63 -4.18 -6.18 -8.49
N MET A 64 -5.17 -5.48 -7.93
CA MET A 64 -6.58 -5.90 -8.03
C MET A 64 -7.26 -5.53 -9.36
N ASP A 65 -6.52 -5.01 -10.34
CA ASP A 65 -7.01 -4.49 -11.64
C ASP A 65 -8.26 -3.58 -11.51
N ILE A 66 -8.40 -2.92 -10.37
CA ILE A 66 -9.45 -1.94 -10.10
C ILE A 66 -9.35 -0.77 -11.09
N ARG A 67 -8.17 -0.56 -11.70
CA ARG A 67 -7.90 0.47 -12.71
C ARG A 67 -8.76 0.33 -13.97
N HIS A 68 -9.13 -0.89 -14.38
CA HIS A 68 -10.05 -1.14 -15.50
C HIS A 68 -11.53 -1.23 -15.05
N SER A 69 -11.79 -1.20 -13.74
CA SER A 69 -13.13 -1.28 -13.16
C SER A 69 -13.82 0.08 -13.11
N PRO A 70 -15.17 0.14 -13.13
CA PRO A 70 -15.93 1.39 -13.10
C PRO A 70 -15.53 2.30 -11.93
N ARG A 71 -15.42 3.60 -12.21
CA ARG A 71 -14.87 4.62 -11.28
C ARG A 71 -15.54 4.65 -9.90
N TRP A 72 -16.83 4.32 -9.82
CA TRP A 72 -17.57 4.22 -8.56
C TRP A 72 -17.00 3.16 -7.61
N LEU A 73 -16.58 2.01 -8.15
CA LEU A 73 -16.00 0.93 -7.34
C LEU A 73 -14.63 1.34 -6.80
N GLN A 74 -13.83 2.01 -7.63
CA GLN A 74 -12.53 2.55 -7.19
C GLN A 74 -12.72 3.55 -6.04
N LEU A 75 -13.73 4.42 -6.14
CA LEU A 75 -14.02 5.42 -5.12
C LEU A 75 -14.48 4.80 -3.80
N ILE A 76 -15.34 3.78 -3.86
CA ILE A 76 -15.82 3.06 -2.66
C ILE A 76 -14.65 2.36 -1.97
N VAL A 77 -13.82 1.62 -2.73
CA VAL A 77 -12.71 0.86 -2.15
C VAL A 77 -11.66 1.82 -1.57
N ASN A 78 -11.24 2.84 -2.33
CA ASN A 78 -10.28 3.82 -1.83
C ASN A 78 -10.84 4.63 -0.67
N GLY A 79 -12.12 5.01 -0.71
CA GLY A 79 -12.80 5.72 0.36
C GLY A 79 -12.88 4.87 1.64
N TRP A 80 -13.19 3.59 1.51
CA TRP A 80 -13.19 2.65 2.64
C TRP A 80 -11.80 2.44 3.24
N THR A 81 -10.77 2.30 2.39
CA THR A 81 -9.38 2.20 2.85
C THR A 81 -8.96 3.47 3.59
N LEU A 82 -9.29 4.65 3.07
CA LEU A 82 -8.97 5.93 3.68
C LEU A 82 -9.73 6.13 5.01
N LEU A 83 -11.00 5.76 5.05
CA LEU A 83 -11.82 5.80 6.27
C LEU A 83 -11.21 4.88 7.34
N SER A 84 -10.87 3.64 6.98
CA SER A 84 -10.23 2.70 7.88
C SER A 84 -8.88 3.22 8.38
N ALA A 85 -8.09 3.85 7.51
CA ALA A 85 -6.83 4.49 7.89
C ALA A 85 -7.04 5.61 8.91
N ALA A 86 -7.99 6.52 8.64
CA ALA A 86 -8.29 7.63 9.53
C ALA A 86 -8.78 7.13 10.90
N VAL A 87 -9.64 6.12 10.93
CA VAL A 87 -10.16 5.54 12.17
C VAL A 87 -9.04 4.89 12.99
N VAL A 88 -8.24 4.02 12.38
CA VAL A 88 -7.18 3.30 13.12
C VAL A 88 -6.08 4.24 13.59
N ILE A 89 -5.66 5.20 12.77
CA ILE A 89 -4.67 6.20 13.16
C ILE A 89 -5.23 7.12 14.24
N GLY A 90 -6.49 7.54 14.11
CA GLY A 90 -7.17 8.37 15.12
C GLY A 90 -7.24 7.68 16.47
N LEU A 91 -7.62 6.40 16.49
CA LEU A 91 -7.63 5.58 17.71
C LEU A 91 -6.22 5.44 18.30
N TYR A 92 -5.20 5.21 17.47
CA TYR A 92 -3.82 5.08 17.94
C TYR A 92 -3.24 6.36 18.55
N VAL A 93 -3.61 7.53 18.01
CA VAL A 93 -3.16 8.82 18.52
C VAL A 93 -3.92 9.20 19.80
N TRP A 94 -5.22 8.91 19.82
CA TRP A 94 -6.11 9.29 20.91
C TRP A 94 -5.98 8.39 22.15
N LEU A 95 -5.74 7.10 21.96
CA LEU A 95 -5.48 6.13 23.02
C LEU A 95 -3.99 6.07 23.39
#